data_AF-A0A929D3Y2-F1
#
_entry.id   AF-A0A929D3Y2-F1
#
_cell.length_a   1.000
_cell.length_b   1.000
_cell.length_c   1.000
_cell.angle_alpha   90.00
_cell.angle_beta   90.00
_cell.angle_gamma   90.00
#
_symmetry.space_group_name_H-M   'P 1'
#
loop_
_entity.id
_entity.type
_entity.pdbx_description
1 polymer ?
#
loop_
_entity_poly.entity_id
_entity_poly.type
_entity_poly.pdbx_seq_one_letter_code
_entity_poly.pdbx_strand_id
1 'polypeptide(L)' 'MYYKVLMEGGHVGAGKSYDMTRYFKADNIGSIYDLLHKMPRLKSKGLGKSVKLIQPVSEEEFIKGRHCEKRDPYLMRH' A
#
# COMPACT_ATOMS: atom_id res chain seq x y z
N MET A 1 10.04 6.75 10.39
CA MET A 1 9.18 7.68 9.63
C MET A 1 7.86 7.01 9.26
N TYR A 2 6.84 7.80 8.89
CA TYR A 2 5.55 7.29 8.43
C TYR A 2 5.36 7.61 6.96
N TYR A 3 4.79 6.66 6.22
CA TYR A 3 4.59 6.78 4.78
C TYR A 3 3.17 6.38 4.40
N LYS A 4 2.58 7.18 3.53
CA LYS A 4 1.37 6.83 2.77
C LYS A 4 1.81 6.31 1.42
N VAL A 5 1.33 5.12 1.08
CA VAL A 5 1.67 4.44 -0.17
C VAL A 5 0.39 4.19 -0.95
N LEU A 6 0.32 4.77 -2.15
CA LEU A 6 -0.72 4.50 -3.12
C LEU A 6 -0.23 3.43 -4.09
N MET A 7 -1.01 2.37 -4.24
CA MET A 7 -0.67 1.22 -5.06
C MET A 7 -1.85 0.82 -5.94
N GLU A 8 -1.56 0.13 -7.02
CA GLU A 8 -2.57 -0.49 -7.86
C GLU A 8 -2.70 -1.98 -7.51
N GLY A 9 -3.85 -2.35 -6.96
CA GLY A 9 -4.26 -3.72 -6.70
C GLY A 9 -5.11 -4.29 -7.83
N GLY A 10 -5.15 -5.63 -7.95
CA GLY A 10 -6.06 -6.32 -8.85
C GLY A 10 -5.59 -7.72 -9.22
N HIS A 11 -6.53 -8.58 -9.62
CA HIS A 11 -6.20 -9.94 -10.07
C HIS A 11 -5.56 -9.89 -11.46
N VAL A 12 -4.43 -10.59 -11.64
CA VAL A 12 -3.82 -10.77 -12.97
C VAL A 12 -4.80 -11.61 -13.80
N GLY A 13 -5.36 -11.03 -14.87
CA GLY A 13 -6.28 -11.73 -15.79
C GLY A 13 -7.69 -11.14 -15.87
N ALA A 14 -8.15 -10.33 -14.92
CA ALA A 14 -9.52 -9.82 -14.90
C ALA A 14 -9.72 -8.44 -15.58
N GLY A 15 -8.66 -7.83 -16.10
CA GLY A 15 -8.71 -6.47 -16.70
C GLY A 15 -9.02 -5.33 -15.72
N LYS A 16 -9.40 -5.63 -14.47
CA LYS A 16 -9.71 -4.65 -13.43
C LYS A 16 -8.47 -4.34 -12.57
N SER A 17 -8.21 -3.06 -12.40
CA SER A 17 -7.25 -2.50 -11.46
C SER A 17 -8.03 -1.61 -10.50
N TYR A 18 -7.71 -1.66 -9.21
CA TYR A 18 -8.24 -0.74 -8.21
C TYR A 18 -7.09 -0.07 -7.47
N ASP A 19 -7.30 1.18 -7.09
CA ASP A 19 -6.33 1.90 -6.27
C ASP A 19 -6.46 1.49 -4.82
N MET A 20 -5.33 1.24 -4.18
CA MET A 20 -5.19 0.74 -2.82
C MET A 20 -4.23 1.65 -2.07
N THR A 21 -4.70 2.27 -1.00
CA THR A 21 -3.84 3.10 -0.13
C THR A 21 -3.49 2.32 1.12
N ARG A 22 -2.22 2.28 1.49
CA ARG A 22 -1.75 1.72 2.77
C ARG A 22 -0.80 2.64 3.48
N TYR A 23 -0.80 2.55 4.81
CA TYR A 23 0.07 3.34 5.67
C TYR A 23 1.11 2.44 6.33
N PHE A 24 2.38 2.85 6.25
CA PHE A 24 3.52 2.07 6.75
C PHE A 24 4.40 2.90 7.67
N LYS A 25 4.97 2.23 8.66
CA LYS A 25 6.08 2.75 9.45
C LYS A 25 7.37 2.11 8.96
N ALA A 26 8.32 2.93 8.52
CA ALA A 26 9.62 2.47 8.02
C ALA A 26 10.72 3.48 8.31
N ASP A 27 11.97 3.03 8.28
CA ASP A 27 13.13 3.90 8.48
C ASP A 27 13.42 4.73 7.23
N ASN A 28 13.29 4.11 6.05
CA ASN A 28 13.49 4.73 4.75
C ASN A 28 12.53 4.16 3.70
N ILE A 29 12.50 4.79 2.52
CA ILE A 29 11.67 4.38 1.39
C ILE A 29 12.05 2.98 0.86
N GLY A 30 13.33 2.59 0.95
CA GLY A 30 13.79 1.26 0.54
C GLY A 30 13.10 0.14 1.34
N SER A 31 12.98 0.31 2.66
CA SER A 31 12.27 -0.62 3.53
C SER A 31 10.78 -0.74 3.20
N ILE A 32 10.16 0.29 2.62
CA ILE A 32 8.78 0.21 2.13
C ILE A 32 8.68 -0.80 0.99
N TYR A 33 9.57 -0.75 0.01
CA TYR A 33 9.55 -1.69 -1.10
C TYR A 33 9.70 -3.16 -0.65
N ASP A 34 10.52 -3.44 0.37
CA ASP A 34 10.66 -4.79 0.93
C ASP A 34 9.37 -5.29 1.59
N LEU A 35 8.68 -4.41 2.34
CA LEU A 35 7.38 -4.71 2.93
C LEU A 35 6.30 -4.95 1.88
N LEU A 36 6.32 -4.18 0.79
CA LEU A 36 5.39 -4.34 -0.32
C LEU A 36 5.62 -5.64 -1.09
N HIS A 37 6.87 -6.08 -1.24
CA HIS A 37 7.21 -7.35 -1.88
C HIS A 37 6.59 -8.56 -1.15
N LYS A 38 6.45 -8.46 0.18
CA LYS A 38 5.85 -9.51 1.02
C LYS A 38 4.31 -9.46 1.05
N MET A 39 3.67 -8.47 0.41
CA MET A 39 2.22 -8.33 0.44
C MET A 39 1.49 -9.22 -0.59
N PRO A 40 0.53 -10.04 -0.14
CA PRO A 40 -0.33 -10.78 -1.06
C PRO A 40 -1.23 -9.81 -1.85
N ARG A 41 -1.50 -10.13 -3.12
CA ARG A 41 -2.33 -9.36 -4.08
C ARG A 41 -1.75 -8.05 -4.62
N LEU A 42 -0.49 -7.74 -4.34
CA LEU A 42 0.21 -6.73 -5.14
C LEU A 42 0.45 -7.31 -6.55
N LYS A 43 0.04 -6.61 -7.61
CA LYS A 43 0.34 -7.05 -8.98
C LYS A 43 1.86 -7.09 -9.13
N SER A 44 2.44 -8.28 -9.27
CA SER A 44 3.87 -8.42 -9.53
C SER A 44 4.16 -8.17 -11.02
N LYS A 45 4.01 -6.91 -11.46
CA LYS A 45 4.42 -6.46 -12.81
C LYS A 45 5.79 -5.78 -12.81
N GLY A 46 6.56 -5.97 -11.74
CA GLY A 46 7.84 -5.31 -11.47
C GLY A 46 7.72 -4.28 -10.35
N LEU A 47 8.70 -4.29 -9.44
CA LEU A 47 8.78 -3.60 -8.15
C LEU A 47 8.33 -2.12 -8.12
N GLY A 48 8.36 -1.42 -9.25
CA GLY A 48 7.98 0.00 -9.33
C GLY A 48 6.68 0.32 -10.07
N LYS A 49 6.09 -0.62 -10.84
CA LYS A 49 4.90 -0.31 -11.66
C LYS A 49 3.60 -0.33 -10.89
N SER A 50 3.58 -1.00 -9.75
CA SER A 50 2.38 -1.17 -8.92
C SER A 50 2.29 -0.12 -7.83
N VAL A 51 3.39 0.56 -7.51
CA VAL A 51 3.41 1.68 -6.56
C VAL A 51 3.27 2.96 -7.34
N LYS A 52 2.13 3.64 -7.18
CA LYS A 52 1.85 4.91 -7.83
C LYS A 52 2.52 6.08 -7.10
N LEU A 53 2.57 6.02 -5.77
CA LEU A 53 3.05 7.13 -4.96
C LEU A 53 3.53 6.64 -3.58
N ILE A 54 4.68 7.14 -3.15
CA ILE A 54 5.16 7.03 -1.76
C ILE A 54 5.34 8.45 -1.24
N GLN A 55 4.60 8.81 -0.21
CA GLN A 55 4.70 10.12 0.42
C GLN A 55 4.97 9.97 1.92
N PRO A 56 5.97 10.68 2.47
CA PRO A 56 6.11 10.80 3.90
C PRO A 56 4.90 11.55 4.46
N VAL A 57 4.38 11.08 5.60
CA VAL A 57 3.25 11.68 6.30
C VAL A 57 3.59 11.87 7.77
N SER A 58 2.85 12.77 8.42
CA SER A 58 2.93 12.94 9.87
C SER A 58 2.33 11.74 10.60
N GLU A 59 2.69 11.56 11.87
CA GLU A 59 2.16 10.50 12.72
C GLU A 59 0.63 10.56 12.84
N GLU A 60 0.06 11.76 12.94
CA GLU A 60 -1.40 11.97 13.01
C GLU A 60 -2.12 11.43 11.76
N GLU A 61 -1.58 11.72 10.58
CA GLU A 61 -2.11 11.23 9.30
C GLU A 61 -1.98 9.70 9.20
N PHE A 62 -0.89 9.13 9.71
CA PHE A 62 -0.72 7.69 9.81
C PHE A 62 -1.78 7.03 10.71
N ILE A 63 -2.05 7.61 11.89
CA ILE A 63 -3.06 7.08 12.83
C ILE A 63 -4.46 7.15 12.21
N LYS A 64 -4.83 8.30 11.63
CA LYS A 64 -6.10 8.48 10.92
C LYS A 64 -6.23 7.49 9.75
N GLY A 65 -5.17 7.39 8.94
CA GLY A 65 -5.10 6.48 7.80
C GLY A 65 -5.29 5.01 8.18
N ARG A 66 -4.62 4.56 9.25
CA ARG A 66 -4.75 3.19 9.80
C ARG A 66 -6.17 2.90 10.32
N HIS A 67 -6.83 3.89 10.91
CA HIS A 67 -8.23 3.75 11.32
C HIS A 67 -9.18 3.58 10.13
N CYS A 68 -8.93 4.30 9.04
CA CYS A 68 -9.67 4.12 7.78
C CYS A 68 -9.36 2.77 7.12
N GLU A 69 -8.09 2.32 7.10
CA GLU A 69 -7.74 1.00 6.55
C GLU A 69 -8.48 -0.14 7.26
N LYS A 70 -8.62 -0.07 8.59
CA LYS A 70 -9.41 -1.05 9.37
C LYS A 70 -10.91 -1.02 9.07
N ARG A 71 -11.40 0.03 8.42
CA ARG A 71 -12.80 0.14 7.99
C ARG A 71 -13.00 -0.28 6.54
N ASP A 72 -11.91 -0.51 5.80
CA ASP A 72 -11.97 -0.94 4.41
C ASP A 72 -12.05 -2.47 4.33
N PRO A 73 -13.21 -3.04 3.95
CA PRO A 73 -13.40 -4.49 3.90
C PRO A 73 -12.57 -5.17 2.80
N TYR A 74 -12.11 -4.43 1.78
CA TYR A 74 -11.25 -4.98 0.72
C TYR A 74 -9.80 -5.18 1.19
N LEU A 75 -9.36 -4.41 2.19
CA LEU A 75 -8.04 -4.51 2.79
C LEU A 75 -7.94 -5.60 3.88
N MET A 76 -9.06 -5.98 4.49
CA MET A 76 -9.12 -6.91 5.62
C MET A 76 -9.51 -8.36 5.28
N ARG A 77 -9.89 -8.67 4.04
CA ARG A 77 -10.19 -10.06 3.64
C ARG A 77 -8.90 -10.89 3.66
N HIS A 78 -8.66 -11.66 4.71
CA HIS A 78 -7.53 -12.59 4.83
C HIS A 78 -7.68 -13.79 3.91
#